data_AF-A0A4Q6G3M0-F1
#
_entry.id   AF-A0A4Q6G3M0-F1
#
_cell.length_a   1.000
_cell.length_b   1.000
_cell.length_c   1.000
_cell.angle_alpha   90.00
_cell.angle_beta   90.00
_cell.angle_gamma   90.00
#
_symmetry.space_group_name_H-M   'P 1'
#
loop_
_entity.id
_entity.type
_entity.pdbx_description
1 polymer ?
#
loop_
_entity_poly.entity_id
_entity_poly.type
_entity_poly.pdbx_seq_one_letter_code
_entity_poly.pdbx_strand_id
1 'polypeptide(L)'
;MLVIEMFKNHLIEIMSTVCFVALCLRVVAHRANRKNQAYFNAFAHSVIKHLEEEEAKKESVEDVDVWLENMLNNVKEHLPDRSLRFQKNVNLRAESLTDYTDGKQSVVIAIKQQADALKSPYPPNFQEMADRVLHQDSRWRTILGYVPIDALSRGLDVLPNLFVVCGILGTFVGITISLPLIGAIDINKLSEAGPILNKFVAGIAFSMNTSIAGIVFSILMTLVTALFPLSSIRDDVAKNFERCIEFMWYRIHGNKLSPAEQKMTNSFDKMSTEMARLLTDIRDELKDQKTSDSQRKRGA
;
A
#
# COMPACT_ATOMS: atom_id res chain seq x y z
N MET A 1 32.24 8.15 30.51
CA MET A 1 31.81 9.53 30.85
C MET A 1 31.39 10.31 29.60
N LEU A 2 32.21 10.35 28.55
CA LEU A 2 31.96 11.14 27.32
C LEU A 2 30.61 10.88 26.64
N VAL A 3 30.19 9.61 26.51
CA VAL A 3 28.89 9.23 25.93
C VAL A 3 27.73 9.78 26.75
N ILE A 4 27.80 9.70 28.08
CA ILE A 4 26.76 10.14 29.01
C ILE A 4 26.59 11.67 28.98
N GLU A 5 27.70 12.41 28.87
CA GLU A 5 27.68 13.88 28.70
C GLU A 5 27.11 14.30 27.34
N MET A 6 27.41 13.55 26.26
CA MET A 6 26.82 13.80 24.95
C MET A 6 25.29 13.63 24.99
N PHE A 7 24.79 12.56 25.62
CA PHE A 7 23.35 12.35 25.80
C PHE A 7 22.70 13.46 26.65
N LYS A 8 23.38 13.91 27.71
CA LYS A 8 22.86 15.01 28.55
C LYS A 8 22.67 16.32 27.78
N ASN A 9 23.55 16.64 26.84
CA ASN A 9 23.50 17.94 26.16
C ASN A 9 22.73 17.89 24.84
N HIS A 10 22.74 16.76 24.13
CA HIS A 10 22.24 16.69 22.76
C HIS A 10 21.07 15.72 22.54
N LEU A 11 20.61 14.96 23.54
CA LEU A 11 19.55 13.96 23.30
C LEU A 11 18.24 14.59 22.79
N ILE A 12 17.79 15.70 23.41
CA ILE A 12 16.58 16.40 22.96
C ILE A 12 16.75 16.99 21.55
N GLU A 13 17.94 17.55 21.27
CA GLU A 13 18.29 18.10 19.96
C GLU A 13 18.31 17.02 18.86
N ILE A 14 18.89 15.86 19.16
CA ILE A 14 18.88 14.68 18.27
C ILE A 14 17.45 14.19 18.04
N MET A 15 16.64 14.06 19.10
CA MET A 15 15.24 13.65 18.94
C MET A 15 14.45 14.65 18.11
N SER A 16 14.66 15.96 18.31
CA SER A 16 14.01 17.02 17.55
C SER A 16 14.41 17.00 16.07
N THR A 17 15.71 16.87 15.76
CA THR A 17 16.21 16.79 14.38
C THR A 17 15.72 15.53 13.67
N VAL A 18 15.74 14.37 14.33
CA VAL A 18 15.18 13.12 13.78
C VAL A 18 13.68 13.27 13.53
N CYS A 19 12.92 13.87 14.46
CA CYS A 19 11.50 14.12 14.30
C CYS A 19 11.24 15.03 13.09
N PHE A 20 11.98 16.14 12.96
CA PHE A 20 11.83 17.06 11.85
C PHE A 20 12.13 16.41 10.49
N VAL A 21 13.22 15.64 10.40
CA VAL A 21 13.58 14.89 9.19
C VAL A 21 12.51 13.86 8.85
N ALA A 22 12.00 13.12 9.84
CA ALA A 22 10.95 12.13 9.65
C ALA A 22 9.65 12.76 9.15
N LEU A 23 9.25 13.92 9.70
CA LEU A 23 8.10 14.69 9.23
C LEU A 23 8.28 15.14 7.78
N CYS A 24 9.44 15.69 7.43
CA CYS A 24 9.75 16.12 6.07
C CYS A 24 9.69 14.94 5.09
N LEU A 25 10.34 13.82 5.44
CA LEU A 25 10.32 12.61 4.62
C LEU A 25 8.89 12.08 4.44
N ARG A 26 8.07 12.09 5.49
CA ARG A 26 6.68 11.62 5.41
C ARG A 26 5.82 12.49 4.50
N VAL A 27 5.95 13.82 4.60
CA VAL A 27 5.23 14.75 3.72
C VAL A 27 5.68 14.60 2.26
N VAL A 28 6.98 14.46 2.02
CA VAL A 28 7.53 14.23 0.67
C VAL A 28 7.04 12.89 0.10
N ALA A 29 7.11 11.82 0.90
CA ALA A 29 6.62 10.49 0.55
C ALA A 29 5.12 10.52 0.19
N HIS A 30 4.31 11.17 1.02
CA HIS A 30 2.87 11.28 0.78
C HIS A 30 2.56 12.07 -0.50
N ARG A 31 3.26 13.18 -0.73
CA ARG A 31 3.11 13.96 -1.98
C ARG A 31 3.53 13.15 -3.22
N ALA A 32 4.61 12.37 -3.13
CA ALA A 32 5.05 11.50 -4.21
C ALA A 32 4.02 10.39 -4.48
N ASN A 33 3.53 9.71 -3.45
CA ASN A 33 2.51 8.67 -3.59
C ASN A 33 1.21 9.21 -4.18
N ARG A 34 0.76 10.40 -3.80
CA ARG A 34 -0.45 11.01 -4.37
C ARG A 34 -0.32 11.31 -5.87
N LYS A 35 0.88 11.72 -6.32
CA LYS A 35 1.18 11.90 -7.76
C LYS A 35 1.17 10.57 -8.50
N ASN A 36 1.79 9.54 -7.92
CA ASN A 36 1.78 8.19 -8.48
C ASN A 36 0.35 7.64 -8.57
N GLN A 37 -0.45 7.81 -7.52
CA GLN A 37 -1.87 7.41 -7.48
C GLN A 37 -2.67 8.09 -8.59
N ALA A 38 -2.52 9.41 -8.77
CA ALA A 38 -3.22 10.12 -9.84
C ALA A 38 -2.87 9.56 -11.22
N TYR A 39 -1.59 9.26 -11.48
CA TYR A 39 -1.20 8.63 -12.73
C TYR A 39 -1.79 7.24 -12.89
N PHE A 40 -1.64 6.35 -11.90
CA PHE A 40 -2.07 4.95 -12.06
C PHE A 40 -3.60 4.87 -12.16
N ASN A 41 -4.33 5.75 -11.48
CA ASN A 41 -5.77 5.87 -11.65
C ASN A 41 -6.13 6.39 -13.05
N ALA A 42 -5.40 7.38 -13.59
CA ALA A 42 -5.61 7.85 -14.96
C ALA A 42 -5.32 6.75 -15.99
N PHE A 43 -4.28 5.94 -15.76
CA PHE A 43 -3.96 4.76 -16.56
C PHE A 43 -5.09 3.73 -16.51
N ALA A 44 -5.49 3.30 -15.31
CA ALA A 44 -6.54 2.31 -15.13
C ALA A 44 -7.85 2.78 -15.76
N HIS A 45 -8.22 4.06 -15.56
CA HIS A 45 -9.42 4.63 -16.17
C HIS A 45 -9.35 4.67 -17.70
N SER A 46 -8.19 5.01 -18.28
CA SER A 46 -8.00 5.03 -19.73
C SER A 46 -8.08 3.63 -20.34
N VAL A 47 -7.50 2.62 -19.67
CA VAL A 47 -7.62 1.22 -20.09
C VAL A 47 -9.08 0.77 -20.03
N ILE A 48 -9.75 0.95 -18.89
CA ILE A 48 -11.16 0.53 -18.71
C ILE A 48 -12.05 1.20 -19.75
N LYS A 49 -11.91 2.51 -19.97
CA LYS A 49 -12.65 3.25 -21.00
C LYS A 49 -12.43 2.66 -22.40
N HIS A 50 -11.19 2.32 -22.74
CA HIS A 50 -10.91 1.71 -24.04
C HIS A 50 -11.53 0.32 -24.17
N LEU A 51 -11.48 -0.48 -23.11
CA LEU A 51 -12.11 -1.81 -23.08
C LEU A 51 -13.64 -1.72 -23.27
N GLU A 52 -14.30 -0.75 -22.64
CA GLU A 52 -15.74 -0.49 -22.80
C GLU A 52 -16.09 -0.04 -24.24
N GLU A 53 -15.30 0.86 -24.83
CA GLU A 53 -15.48 1.32 -26.21
C GLU A 53 -15.32 0.18 -27.23
N GLU A 54 -14.40 -0.76 -26.98
CA GLU A 54 -14.19 -1.93 -27.83
C GLU A 54 -15.23 -3.03 -27.60
N GLU A 55 -15.74 -3.19 -26.38
CA GLU A 55 -16.86 -4.12 -26.10
C GLU A 55 -18.12 -3.71 -26.89
N ALA A 56 -18.37 -2.40 -27.00
CA ALA A 56 -19.47 -1.86 -27.81
C ALA A 56 -19.36 -2.23 -29.31
N LYS A 57 -18.13 -2.42 -29.82
CA LYS A 57 -17.87 -2.79 -31.23
C LYS A 57 -18.02 -4.29 -31.50
N LYS A 58 -18.10 -5.13 -30.46
CA LYS A 58 -18.24 -6.61 -30.53
C LYS A 58 -17.16 -7.33 -31.36
N GLU A 59 -16.00 -6.72 -31.55
CA GLU A 59 -14.88 -7.37 -32.24
C GLU A 59 -14.20 -8.39 -31.33
N SER A 60 -13.92 -9.59 -31.85
CA SER A 60 -13.14 -10.61 -31.13
C SER A 60 -11.65 -10.31 -31.23
N VAL A 61 -10.91 -10.56 -30.14
CA VAL A 61 -9.45 -10.45 -30.13
C VAL A 61 -8.86 -11.68 -30.81
N GLU A 62 -8.34 -11.52 -32.04
CA GLU A 62 -7.67 -12.62 -32.78
C GLU A 62 -6.20 -12.78 -32.37
N ASP A 63 -5.45 -11.67 -32.31
CA ASP A 63 -4.05 -11.63 -31.90
C ASP A 63 -3.88 -10.77 -30.65
N VAL A 64 -3.56 -11.43 -29.54
CA VAL A 64 -3.39 -10.78 -28.23
C VAL A 64 -2.21 -9.81 -28.22
N ASP A 65 -1.12 -10.10 -28.93
CA ASP A 65 0.07 -9.23 -28.92
C ASP A 65 -0.20 -7.92 -29.65
N VAL A 66 -0.77 -8.03 -30.85
CA VAL A 66 -1.13 -6.87 -31.67
C VAL A 66 -2.23 -6.04 -31.00
N TRP A 67 -3.23 -6.71 -30.42
CA TRP A 67 -4.30 -6.04 -29.68
C TRP A 67 -3.76 -5.29 -28.45
N LEU A 68 -2.94 -5.97 -27.63
CA LEU A 68 -2.35 -5.37 -26.43
C LEU A 68 -1.45 -4.19 -26.79
N GLU A 69 -0.68 -4.30 -27.88
CA GLU A 69 0.15 -3.20 -28.37
C GLU A 69 -0.68 -1.98 -28.79
N ASN A 70 -1.74 -2.18 -29.58
CA ASN A 70 -2.62 -1.11 -30.04
C ASN A 70 -3.34 -0.42 -28.87
N MET A 71 -3.91 -1.20 -27.95
CA MET A 71 -4.57 -0.67 -26.75
C MET A 71 -3.60 0.14 -25.91
N LEU A 72 -2.42 -0.41 -25.58
CA LEU A 72 -1.46 0.27 -24.71
C LEU A 72 -0.86 1.52 -25.37
N ASN A 73 -0.67 1.51 -26.69
CA ASN A 73 -0.22 2.70 -27.43
C ASN A 73 -1.28 3.82 -27.39
N ASN A 74 -2.56 3.48 -27.55
CA ASN A 74 -3.65 4.46 -27.46
C ASN A 74 -3.80 5.02 -26.03
N VAL A 75 -3.72 4.15 -25.01
CA VAL A 75 -3.73 4.57 -23.60
C VAL A 75 -2.55 5.51 -23.31
N LYS A 76 -1.36 5.20 -23.83
CA LYS A 76 -0.14 6.02 -23.63
C LYS A 76 -0.31 7.46 -24.10
N GLU A 77 -1.03 7.71 -25.18
CA GLU A 77 -1.29 9.08 -25.70
C GLU A 77 -2.11 9.91 -24.72
N HIS A 78 -3.00 9.27 -23.96
CA HIS A 78 -3.88 9.91 -22.99
C HIS A 78 -3.29 10.00 -21.57
N LEU A 79 -2.10 9.45 -21.33
CA LEU A 79 -1.48 9.46 -20.01
C LEU A 79 -0.87 10.83 -19.66
N PRO A 80 -1.13 11.33 -18.44
CA PRO A 80 -0.48 12.54 -17.96
C PRO A 80 1.03 12.33 -17.91
N ASP A 81 1.79 13.37 -18.27
CA ASP A 81 3.24 13.29 -18.14
C ASP A 81 3.65 13.24 -16.67
N ARG A 82 4.40 12.19 -16.31
CA ARG A 82 4.93 12.01 -14.95
C ARG A 82 6.17 12.86 -14.71
N SER A 83 6.68 13.57 -15.72
CA SER A 83 7.85 14.46 -15.63
C SER A 83 7.57 15.76 -14.84
N LEU A 84 7.26 15.64 -13.54
CA LEU A 84 7.10 16.82 -12.66
C LEU A 84 8.44 17.48 -12.26
N ARG A 85 9.52 17.28 -13.00
CA ARG A 85 10.80 17.99 -12.82
C ARG A 85 11.53 18.11 -14.15
N PHE A 86 11.65 19.36 -14.62
CA PHE A 86 12.25 19.85 -15.88
C PHE A 86 11.33 20.09 -17.07
N GLN A 87 10.28 20.87 -16.84
CA GLN A 87 9.93 21.93 -17.80
C GLN A 87 10.99 23.05 -17.73
N LYS A 88 12.25 22.75 -18.05
CA LYS A 88 13.30 23.76 -18.23
C LYS A 88 14.07 23.44 -19.50
N ASN A 89 13.72 24.19 -20.53
CA ASN A 89 14.36 24.28 -21.84
C ASN A 89 14.36 22.97 -22.64
N VAL A 90 13.47 22.96 -23.62
CA VAL A 90 13.66 22.33 -24.92
C VAL A 90 15.01 22.81 -25.46
N ASN A 91 16.11 22.15 -25.10
CA ASN A 91 17.40 22.21 -25.76
C ASN A 91 18.28 21.05 -25.28
N LEU A 92 18.38 20.03 -26.14
CA LEU A 92 19.61 19.26 -26.39
C LEU A 92 20.34 18.69 -25.16
N ARG A 93 19.65 17.88 -24.35
CA ARG A 93 20.32 16.77 -23.66
C ARG A 93 19.66 15.48 -24.10
N ALA A 94 20.47 14.59 -24.65
CA ALA A 94 20.05 13.23 -24.97
C ALA A 94 19.32 12.66 -23.77
N GLU A 95 18.02 12.42 -23.92
CA GLU A 95 17.25 11.67 -22.94
C GLU A 95 18.01 10.36 -22.69
N SER A 96 18.42 10.13 -21.45
CA SER A 96 19.03 8.87 -21.12
C SER A 96 18.00 7.78 -21.41
N LEU A 97 18.41 6.66 -22.03
CA LEU A 97 17.52 5.52 -22.28
C LEU A 97 16.75 5.12 -21.01
N THR A 98 17.39 5.30 -19.86
CA THR A 98 16.80 5.17 -18.52
C THR A 98 15.60 6.11 -18.29
N ASP A 99 15.69 7.41 -18.58
CA ASP A 99 14.55 8.34 -18.39
C ASP A 99 13.38 8.05 -19.35
N TYR A 100 13.67 7.55 -20.55
CA TYR A 100 12.65 7.13 -21.53
C TYR A 100 11.94 5.83 -21.10
N THR A 101 12.68 4.87 -20.53
CA THR A 101 12.13 3.61 -20.00
C THR A 101 11.45 3.77 -18.64
N ASP A 102 11.81 4.79 -17.85
CA ASP A 102 11.33 5.00 -16.47
C ASP A 102 10.15 6.00 -16.37
N GLY A 103 9.69 6.51 -17.53
CA GLY A 103 8.60 7.47 -17.66
C GLY A 103 7.23 6.86 -17.96
N LYS A 104 6.56 7.34 -19.02
CA LYS A 104 5.23 6.86 -19.44
C LYS A 104 5.21 5.40 -19.92
N GLN A 105 6.37 4.87 -20.30
CA GLN A 105 6.47 3.57 -20.96
C GLN A 105 6.76 2.42 -20.00
N SER A 106 7.21 2.67 -18.76
CA SER A 106 7.58 1.62 -17.81
C SER A 106 6.44 0.62 -17.62
N VAL A 107 5.24 1.12 -17.33
CA VAL A 107 4.04 0.32 -17.07
C VAL A 107 3.59 -0.42 -18.34
N VAL A 108 3.63 0.25 -19.50
CA VAL A 108 3.27 -0.35 -20.79
C VAL A 108 4.21 -1.50 -21.14
N ILE A 109 5.52 -1.30 -21.01
CA ILE A 109 6.54 -2.32 -21.25
C ILE A 109 6.38 -3.47 -20.25
N ALA A 110 6.13 -3.15 -18.98
CA ALA A 110 5.93 -4.14 -17.94
C ALA A 110 4.70 -5.03 -18.20
N ILE A 111 3.59 -4.45 -18.65
CA ILE A 111 2.41 -5.21 -19.08
C ILE A 111 2.73 -6.07 -20.30
N LYS A 112 3.43 -5.53 -21.32
CA LYS A 112 3.85 -6.29 -22.50
C LYS A 112 4.73 -7.48 -22.14
N GLN A 113 5.63 -7.34 -21.16
CA GLN A 113 6.46 -8.45 -20.66
C GLN A 113 5.63 -9.56 -19.97
N GLN A 114 4.43 -9.24 -19.50
CA GLN A 114 3.49 -10.20 -18.93
C GLN A 114 2.42 -10.65 -19.93
N ALA A 115 2.56 -10.36 -21.23
CA ALA A 115 1.59 -10.73 -22.26
C ALA A 115 1.33 -12.24 -22.32
N ASP A 116 2.36 -13.07 -22.11
CA ASP A 116 2.19 -14.53 -22.08
C ASP A 116 1.28 -15.00 -20.93
N ALA A 117 1.30 -14.32 -19.79
CA ALA A 117 0.38 -14.59 -18.69
C ALA A 117 -1.06 -14.18 -19.05
N LEU A 118 -1.24 -13.14 -19.87
CA LEU A 118 -2.57 -12.73 -20.37
C LEU A 118 -3.11 -13.67 -21.45
N LYS A 119 -2.24 -14.23 -22.30
CA LYS A 119 -2.61 -15.23 -23.31
C LYS A 119 -3.03 -16.56 -22.72
N SER A 120 -2.59 -16.88 -21.51
CA SER A 120 -2.93 -18.13 -20.84
C SER A 120 -4.46 -18.32 -20.78
N PRO A 121 -4.99 -19.49 -21.18
CA PRO A 121 -6.42 -19.80 -21.10
C PRO A 121 -6.91 -19.93 -19.66
N TYR A 122 -5.99 -20.05 -18.69
CA TYR A 122 -6.30 -20.04 -17.27
C TYR A 122 -6.04 -18.65 -16.69
N PRO A 123 -6.94 -18.13 -15.83
CA PRO A 123 -6.77 -16.83 -15.22
C PRO A 123 -5.52 -16.83 -14.34
N PRO A 124 -4.58 -15.89 -14.57
CA PRO A 124 -3.41 -15.75 -13.71
C PRO A 124 -3.83 -15.20 -12.33
N ASN A 125 -2.93 -15.28 -11.36
CA ASN A 125 -3.08 -14.52 -10.13
C ASN A 125 -2.91 -13.03 -10.44
N PHE A 126 -4.02 -12.31 -10.58
CA PHE A 126 -4.04 -10.89 -10.97
C PHE A 126 -3.30 -10.01 -9.97
N GLN A 127 -3.39 -10.33 -8.67
CA GLN A 127 -2.68 -9.60 -7.61
C GLN A 127 -1.16 -9.73 -7.79
N GLU A 128 -0.65 -10.95 -7.99
CA GLU A 128 0.78 -11.18 -8.20
C GLU A 128 1.28 -10.55 -9.51
N MET A 129 0.46 -10.58 -10.56
CA MET A 129 0.78 -9.93 -11.83
C MET A 129 0.82 -8.40 -11.68
N ALA A 130 -0.17 -7.80 -11.01
CA ALA A 130 -0.21 -6.39 -10.70
C ALA A 130 1.01 -5.97 -9.88
N ASP A 131 1.33 -6.72 -8.84
CA ASP A 131 2.52 -6.48 -8.02
C ASP A 131 3.79 -6.55 -8.86
N ARG A 132 3.98 -7.57 -9.71
CA ARG A 132 5.17 -7.67 -10.57
C ARG A 132 5.29 -6.49 -11.52
N VAL A 133 4.21 -6.09 -12.17
CA VAL A 133 4.19 -4.95 -13.10
C VAL A 133 4.47 -3.64 -12.38
N LEU A 134 3.84 -3.41 -11.23
CA LEU A 134 4.07 -2.20 -10.43
C LEU A 134 5.50 -2.17 -9.88
N HIS A 135 6.05 -3.29 -9.41
CA HIS A 135 7.41 -3.37 -8.90
C HIS A 135 8.49 -3.26 -9.98
N GLN A 136 8.16 -3.39 -11.27
CA GLN A 136 9.11 -3.06 -12.34
C GLN A 136 9.32 -1.55 -12.47
N ASP A 137 8.36 -0.72 -12.04
CA ASP A 137 8.45 0.73 -12.08
C ASP A 137 9.36 1.28 -10.95
N SER A 138 10.42 2.02 -11.32
CA SER A 138 11.37 2.59 -10.35
C SER A 138 10.70 3.58 -9.40
N ARG A 139 9.73 4.36 -9.90
CA ARG A 139 8.99 5.38 -9.13
C ARG A 139 7.94 4.76 -8.21
N TRP A 140 7.54 3.51 -8.48
CA TRP A 140 6.76 2.72 -7.55
C TRP A 140 7.59 2.15 -6.42
N ARG A 141 8.84 1.74 -6.66
CA ARG A 141 9.71 1.16 -5.61
C ARG A 141 10.43 2.21 -4.76
N THR A 142 10.83 3.33 -5.36
CA THR A 142 11.72 4.31 -4.71
C THR A 142 11.09 5.69 -4.59
N ILE A 143 11.31 6.33 -3.45
CA ILE A 143 11.13 7.78 -3.27
C ILE A 143 12.47 8.46 -3.58
N LEU A 144 12.41 9.52 -4.38
CA LEU A 144 13.57 10.33 -4.79
C LEU A 144 14.66 9.52 -5.54
N GLY A 145 14.34 8.32 -6.04
CA GLY A 145 15.25 7.47 -6.84
C GLY A 145 16.21 6.59 -6.04
N TYR A 146 16.32 6.79 -4.72
CA TYR A 146 17.34 6.10 -3.90
C TYR A 146 16.77 5.35 -2.70
N VAL A 147 15.62 5.77 -2.16
CA VAL A 147 15.09 5.22 -0.90
C VAL A 147 13.91 4.31 -1.17
N PRO A 148 13.98 3.00 -0.83
CA PRO A 148 12.84 2.09 -0.95
C PRO A 148 11.67 2.56 -0.10
N ILE A 149 10.48 2.68 -0.70
CA ILE A 149 9.27 3.17 -0.04
C ILE A 149 8.89 2.28 1.15
N ASP A 150 8.98 0.96 0.99
CA ASP A 150 8.57 0.01 2.03
C ASP A 150 9.52 0.04 3.24
N ALA A 151 10.81 0.29 3.01
CA ALA A 151 11.77 0.50 4.09
C ALA A 151 11.50 1.84 4.80
N LEU A 152 11.24 2.90 4.04
CA LEU A 152 10.91 4.20 4.58
C LEU A 152 9.63 4.18 5.41
N SER A 153 8.54 3.58 4.91
CA SER A 153 7.27 3.49 5.64
C SER A 153 7.47 2.76 6.96
N ARG A 154 8.06 1.57 6.92
CA ARG A 154 8.34 0.78 8.14
C ARG A 154 9.21 1.54 9.12
N GLY A 155 10.26 2.23 8.65
CA GLY A 155 11.12 3.04 9.50
C GLY A 155 10.35 4.19 10.18
N LEU A 156 9.54 4.91 9.41
CA LEU A 156 8.71 6.01 9.93
C LEU A 156 7.63 5.54 10.90
N ASP A 157 7.10 4.32 10.71
CA ASP A 157 6.08 3.74 11.57
C ASP A 157 6.65 3.22 12.91
N VAL A 158 7.95 2.94 12.99
CA VAL A 158 8.65 2.54 14.24
C VAL A 158 9.09 3.74 15.10
N LEU A 159 9.28 4.91 14.50
CA LEU A 159 9.76 6.11 15.20
C LEU A 159 8.97 6.53 16.44
N PRO A 160 7.62 6.49 16.47
CA PRO A 160 6.87 6.83 17.68
C PRO A 160 7.30 6.02 18.91
N ASN A 161 7.53 4.71 18.72
CA ASN A 161 7.98 3.83 19.80
C ASN A 161 9.43 4.16 20.20
N LEU A 162 10.27 4.47 19.22
CA LEU A 162 11.66 4.86 19.47
C LEU A 162 11.76 6.15 20.30
N PHE A 163 10.89 7.14 20.05
CA PHE A 163 10.86 8.38 20.83
C PHE A 163 10.51 8.15 22.30
N VAL A 164 9.57 7.25 22.59
CA VAL A 164 9.23 6.87 23.97
C VAL A 164 10.43 6.21 24.65
N VAL A 165 11.07 5.25 23.98
CA VAL A 165 12.27 4.57 24.51
C VAL A 165 13.41 5.55 24.75
N CYS A 166 13.64 6.50 23.84
CA CYS A 166 14.65 7.55 24.01
C CYS A 166 14.31 8.49 25.19
N GLY A 167 13.02 8.81 25.41
CA GLY A 167 12.57 9.58 26.56
C GLY A 167 12.85 8.88 27.90
N ILE A 168 12.56 7.58 27.97
CA ILE A 168 12.87 6.74 29.15
C ILE A 168 14.39 6.67 29.37
N LEU A 169 15.17 6.46 28.30
CA LEU A 169 16.64 6.45 28.37
C LEU A 169 17.18 7.78 28.90
N GLY A 170 16.70 8.91 28.37
CA GLY A 170 17.11 10.24 28.83
C GLY A 170 16.77 10.48 30.30
N THR A 171 15.65 9.94 30.77
CA THR A 171 15.24 9.99 32.17
C THR A 171 16.27 9.27 33.05
N PHE A 172 16.61 8.04 32.67
CA PHE A 172 17.60 7.21 33.36
C PHE A 172 18.97 7.90 33.40
N VAL A 173 19.45 8.41 32.26
CA VAL A 173 20.71 9.14 32.16
C VAL A 173 20.73 10.37 33.08
N GLY A 174 19.67 11.18 33.08
CA GLY A 174 19.59 12.37 33.93
C GLY A 174 19.63 12.04 35.43
N ILE A 175 18.93 10.98 35.86
CA ILE A 175 18.94 10.52 37.26
C ILE A 175 20.31 9.96 37.65
N THR A 176 20.93 9.12 36.82
CA THR A 176 22.23 8.50 37.10
C THR A 176 23.34 9.54 37.27
N ILE A 177 23.30 10.65 36.53
CA ILE A 177 24.27 11.76 36.68
C ILE A 177 23.98 12.57 37.95
N SER A 178 22.71 12.69 38.34
CA SER A 178 22.29 13.58 39.43
C SER A 178 22.44 12.93 40.81
N LEU A 179 22.10 11.65 40.97
CA LEU A 179 22.11 10.98 42.28
C LEU A 179 23.46 11.06 43.02
N PRO A 180 24.63 10.87 42.37
CA PRO A 180 25.92 11.02 43.05
C PRO A 180 26.17 12.42 43.61
N LEU A 181 25.53 13.46 43.04
CA LEU A 181 25.69 14.84 43.50
C LEU A 181 25.08 15.04 44.88
N ILE A 182 24.02 14.31 45.24
CA ILE A 182 23.44 14.36 46.60
C ILE A 182 24.47 13.91 47.63
N GLY A 183 25.19 12.82 47.35
CA GLY A 183 26.21 12.27 48.25
C GLY A 183 27.42 13.19 48.45
N ALA A 184 27.58 14.21 47.60
CA ALA A 184 28.66 15.19 47.69
C ALA A 184 28.25 16.48 48.43
N ILE A 185 26.98 16.61 48.88
CA ILE A 185 26.51 17.80 49.60
C ILE A 185 26.92 17.71 51.08
N ASP A 186 27.80 18.61 51.51
CA ASP A 186 28.09 18.81 52.93
C ASP A 186 27.19 19.93 53.49
N ILE A 187 26.23 19.56 54.32
CA ILE A 187 25.25 20.47 54.94
C ILE A 187 25.93 21.46 55.91
N ASN A 188 27.10 21.11 56.42
CA ASN A 188 27.86 21.97 57.32
C ASN A 188 28.58 23.11 56.58
N LYS A 189 28.68 23.03 55.24
CA LYS A 189 29.29 24.03 54.37
C LYS A 189 28.28 24.57 53.37
N LEU A 190 27.33 25.35 53.88
CA LEU A 190 26.20 25.88 53.11
C LEU A 190 26.60 26.63 51.82
N SER A 191 27.75 27.34 51.86
CA SER A 191 28.30 28.06 50.70
C SER A 191 28.78 27.14 49.56
N GLU A 192 29.23 25.92 49.89
CA GLU A 192 29.68 24.92 48.93
C GLU A 192 28.52 24.01 48.45
N ALA A 193 27.49 23.85 49.28
CA ALA A 193 26.31 23.04 48.99
C ALA A 193 25.42 23.62 47.86
N GLY A 194 25.26 24.95 47.80
CA GLY A 194 24.38 25.63 46.84
C GLY A 194 24.66 25.27 45.36
N PRO A 195 25.92 25.40 44.88
CA PRO A 195 26.27 25.03 43.50
C PRO A 195 26.05 23.54 43.17
N ILE A 196 26.25 22.64 44.13
CA ILE A 196 26.04 21.18 43.95
C ILE A 196 24.54 20.89 43.84
N LEU A 197 23.74 21.50 44.70
CA LEU A 197 22.28 21.40 44.67
C LEU A 197 21.71 21.91 43.34
N ASN A 198 22.19 23.04 42.83
CA ASN A 198 21.76 23.55 41.52
C ASN A 198 22.08 22.58 40.37
N LYS A 199 23.25 21.93 40.39
CA LYS A 199 23.62 20.92 39.40
C LYS A 199 22.73 19.67 39.50
N PHE A 200 22.38 19.26 40.71
CA PHE A 200 21.45 18.17 40.97
C PHE A 200 20.05 18.48 40.42
N VAL A 201 19.48 19.64 40.77
CA VAL A 201 18.16 20.08 40.29
C VAL A 201 18.16 20.19 38.76
N ALA A 202 19.22 20.72 38.16
CA ALA A 202 19.34 20.81 36.70
C ALA A 202 19.35 19.43 36.01
N GLY A 203 20.00 18.42 36.61
CA GLY A 203 20.02 17.06 36.05
C GLY A 203 18.68 16.33 36.18
N ILE A 204 17.92 16.58 37.26
CA ILE A 204 16.52 16.11 37.37
C ILE A 204 15.62 16.83 36.37
N ALA A 205 15.74 18.16 36.24
CA ALA A 205 14.96 18.91 35.26
C ALA A 205 15.24 18.42 33.83
N PHE A 206 16.50 18.12 33.50
CA PHE A 206 16.87 17.51 32.23
C PHE A 206 16.21 16.13 32.01
N SER A 207 16.24 15.27 33.05
CA SER A 207 15.59 13.95 33.04
C SER A 207 14.09 14.08 32.71
N MET A 208 13.39 14.97 33.40
CA MET A 208 11.96 15.24 33.20
C MET A 208 11.67 15.79 31.80
N ASN A 209 12.43 16.79 31.36
CA ASN A 209 12.25 17.42 30.04
C ASN A 209 12.45 16.41 28.91
N THR A 210 13.39 15.49 29.05
CA THR A 210 13.65 14.48 28.02
C THR A 210 12.52 13.45 27.90
N SER A 211 11.94 13.05 29.04
CA SER A 211 10.74 12.19 29.06
C SER A 211 9.56 12.86 28.35
N ILE A 212 9.28 14.12 28.70
CA ILE A 212 8.20 14.91 28.10
C ILE A 212 8.43 15.06 26.59
N ALA A 213 9.66 15.38 26.17
CA ALA A 213 10.01 15.49 24.76
C ALA A 213 9.76 14.17 24.00
N GLY A 214 10.14 13.03 24.57
CA GLY A 214 9.88 11.71 23.97
C GLY A 214 8.40 11.41 23.77
N ILE A 215 7.58 11.72 24.77
CA ILE A 215 6.12 11.55 24.68
C ILE A 215 5.53 12.49 23.62
N VAL A 216 5.90 13.78 23.62
CA VAL A 216 5.39 14.76 22.67
C VAL A 216 5.75 14.39 21.23
N PHE A 217 7.00 14.01 20.96
CA PHE A 217 7.41 13.59 19.62
C PHE A 217 6.74 12.28 19.19
N SER A 218 6.51 11.35 20.12
CA SER A 218 5.78 10.12 19.84
C SER A 218 4.32 10.39 19.42
N ILE A 219 3.61 11.23 20.17
CA ILE A 219 2.23 11.64 19.85
C ILE A 219 2.19 12.37 18.51
N LEU A 220 3.09 13.33 18.30
CA LEU A 220 3.17 14.08 17.05
C LEU A 220 3.39 13.16 15.85
N MET A 221 4.34 12.22 15.94
CA MET A 221 4.59 11.27 14.87
C MET A 221 3.40 10.32 14.65
N THR A 222 2.77 9.85 15.72
CA THR A 222 1.58 8.99 15.62
C THR A 222 0.46 9.71 14.88
N LEU A 223 0.21 10.98 15.21
CA LEU A 223 -0.80 11.81 14.55
C LEU A 223 -0.50 11.99 13.06
N VAL A 224 0.75 12.29 12.71
CA VAL A 224 1.15 12.46 11.30
C VAL A 224 1.08 11.14 10.54
N THR A 225 1.42 10.03 11.18
CA THR A 225 1.26 8.68 10.61
C THR A 225 -0.21 8.36 10.31
N ALA A 226 -1.11 8.73 11.23
CA ALA A 226 -2.55 8.55 11.07
C ALA A 226 -3.14 9.46 9.97
N LEU A 227 -2.71 10.73 9.89
CA LEU A 227 -3.21 11.67 8.88
C LEU A 227 -2.67 11.39 7.46
N PHE A 228 -1.47 10.83 7.36
CA PHE A 228 -0.79 10.55 6.10
C PHE A 228 -0.36 9.08 6.02
N PRO A 229 -1.31 8.14 5.84
CA PRO A 229 -1.00 6.73 5.66
C PRO A 229 -0.33 6.51 4.29
N LEU A 230 0.87 5.94 4.28
CA LEU A 230 1.62 5.67 3.05
C LEU A 230 1.19 4.37 2.38
N SER A 231 0.98 3.31 3.16
CA SER A 231 0.63 1.98 2.66
C SER A 231 -0.77 1.95 2.03
N SER A 232 -1.77 2.56 2.68
CA SER A 232 -3.16 2.56 2.19
C SER A 232 -3.29 3.10 0.75
N ILE A 233 -2.60 4.19 0.42
CA ILE A 233 -2.65 4.79 -0.93
C ILE A 233 -2.09 3.82 -1.97
N ARG A 234 -1.05 3.07 -1.61
CA ARG A 234 -0.41 2.11 -2.51
C ARG A 234 -1.28 0.87 -2.69
N ASP A 235 -1.88 0.39 -1.61
CA ASP A 235 -2.81 -0.75 -1.66
C ASP A 235 -4.02 -0.43 -2.56
N ASP A 236 -4.55 0.79 -2.49
CA ASP A 236 -5.64 1.24 -3.37
C ASP A 236 -5.22 1.26 -4.84
N VAL A 237 -4.01 1.74 -5.13
CA VAL A 237 -3.46 1.73 -6.50
C VAL A 237 -3.23 0.31 -7.00
N ALA A 238 -2.68 -0.57 -6.16
CA ALA A 238 -2.43 -1.96 -6.50
C ALA A 238 -3.74 -2.69 -6.83
N LYS A 239 -4.79 -2.51 -6.02
CA LYS A 239 -6.13 -3.06 -6.27
C LYS A 239 -6.79 -2.52 -7.54
N ASN A 240 -6.66 -1.22 -7.79
CA ASN A 240 -7.19 -0.64 -9.04
C ASN A 240 -6.45 -1.19 -10.26
N PHE A 241 -5.15 -1.42 -10.14
CA PHE A 241 -4.32 -1.96 -11.21
C PHE A 241 -4.57 -3.46 -11.44
N GLU A 242 -4.77 -4.24 -10.37
CA GLU A 242 -5.23 -5.63 -10.40
C GLU A 242 -6.53 -5.74 -11.20
N ARG A 243 -7.54 -4.94 -10.85
CA ARG A 243 -8.82 -4.91 -11.56
C ARG A 243 -8.66 -4.56 -13.05
N CYS A 244 -7.73 -3.67 -13.37
CA CYS A 244 -7.42 -3.32 -14.76
C CYS A 244 -6.87 -4.52 -15.55
N ILE A 245 -5.93 -5.26 -14.97
CA ILE A 245 -5.37 -6.48 -15.59
C ILE A 245 -6.46 -7.55 -15.73
N GLU A 246 -7.29 -7.72 -14.71
CA GLU A 246 -8.43 -8.64 -14.72
C GLU A 246 -9.38 -8.34 -15.88
N PHE A 247 -9.81 -7.08 -16.05
CA PHE A 247 -10.66 -6.68 -17.18
C PHE A 247 -10.00 -6.93 -18.55
N MET A 248 -8.70 -6.67 -18.67
CA MET A 248 -7.97 -6.97 -19.91
C MET A 248 -7.99 -8.47 -20.22
N TRP A 249 -7.77 -9.32 -19.21
CA TRP A 249 -7.82 -10.78 -19.37
C TRP A 249 -9.22 -11.25 -19.79
N TYR A 250 -10.28 -10.77 -19.14
CA TYR A 250 -11.65 -11.10 -19.51
C TYR A 250 -12.01 -10.67 -20.93
N ARG A 251 -11.49 -9.51 -21.38
CA ARG A 251 -11.69 -9.03 -22.75
C ARG A 251 -11.00 -9.92 -23.78
N ILE A 252 -9.76 -10.35 -23.51
CA ILE A 252 -8.98 -11.25 -24.38
C ILE A 252 -9.69 -12.60 -24.55
N HIS A 253 -10.19 -13.19 -23.46
CA HIS A 253 -10.83 -14.51 -23.48
C HIS A 253 -12.35 -14.48 -23.76
N GLY A 254 -12.90 -13.28 -23.99
CA GLY A 254 -14.23 -13.05 -24.55
C GLY A 254 -15.40 -13.30 -23.61
N ASN A 255 -15.42 -12.68 -22.42
CA ASN A 255 -16.51 -12.78 -21.43
C ASN A 255 -16.92 -14.23 -21.09
N LYS A 256 -16.04 -15.20 -21.32
CA LYS A 256 -16.20 -16.54 -20.78
C LYS A 256 -15.97 -16.43 -19.29
N LEU A 257 -17.06 -16.49 -18.52
CA LEU A 257 -17.07 -16.72 -17.07
C LEU A 257 -15.85 -17.56 -16.69
N SER A 258 -15.13 -17.14 -15.64
CA SER A 258 -13.93 -17.84 -15.15
C SER A 258 -14.17 -19.36 -15.14
N PRO A 259 -13.19 -20.22 -15.41
CA PRO A 259 -13.39 -21.67 -15.35
C PRO A 259 -14.02 -22.13 -14.01
N ALA A 260 -13.78 -21.41 -12.92
CA ALA A 260 -14.43 -21.64 -11.63
C ALA A 260 -15.92 -21.23 -11.65
N GLU A 261 -16.25 -20.08 -12.23
CA GLU A 261 -17.62 -19.61 -12.41
C GLU A 261 -18.40 -20.47 -13.41
N GLN A 262 -17.78 -20.90 -14.52
CA GLN A 262 -18.37 -21.88 -15.46
C GLN A 262 -18.63 -23.23 -14.79
N LYS A 263 -17.69 -23.69 -13.94
CA LYS A 263 -17.88 -24.94 -13.19
C LYS A 263 -18.97 -24.78 -12.14
N MET A 264 -19.11 -23.59 -11.54
CA MET A 264 -20.17 -23.25 -10.60
C MET A 264 -21.53 -23.15 -11.29
N THR A 265 -21.65 -22.44 -12.42
CA THR A 265 -22.89 -22.37 -13.21
C THR A 265 -23.28 -23.74 -13.75
N ASN A 266 -22.33 -24.52 -14.27
CA ASN A 266 -22.60 -25.90 -14.70
C ASN A 266 -23.02 -26.82 -13.54
N SER A 267 -22.52 -26.57 -12.32
CA SER A 267 -22.95 -27.31 -11.13
C SER A 267 -24.33 -26.88 -10.65
N PHE A 268 -24.63 -25.58 -10.71
CA PHE A 268 -25.95 -25.02 -10.42
C PHE A 268 -27.00 -25.52 -11.43
N ASP A 269 -26.68 -25.57 -12.73
CA ASP A 269 -27.58 -26.10 -13.76
C ASP A 269 -27.85 -27.59 -13.55
N LYS A 270 -26.82 -28.38 -13.23
CA LYS A 270 -27.00 -29.80 -12.88
C LYS A 270 -27.86 -29.96 -11.63
N MET A 271 -27.62 -29.17 -10.60
CA MET A 271 -28.41 -29.22 -9.36
C MET A 271 -29.87 -28.77 -9.58
N SER A 272 -30.09 -27.75 -10.41
CA SER A 272 -31.43 -27.29 -10.80
C SER A 272 -32.17 -28.35 -11.59
N THR A 273 -31.49 -29.06 -12.48
CA THR A 273 -32.07 -30.14 -13.29
C THR A 273 -32.43 -31.36 -12.42
N GLU A 274 -31.57 -31.72 -11.46
CA GLU A 274 -31.86 -32.79 -10.51
C GLU A 274 -32.98 -32.41 -9.52
N MET A 275 -33.03 -31.17 -9.04
CA MET A 275 -34.18 -30.68 -8.25
C MET A 275 -35.47 -30.74 -9.04
N ALA A 276 -35.45 -30.33 -10.32
CA ALA A 276 -36.62 -30.41 -11.18
C ALA A 276 -37.10 -31.85 -11.35
N ARG A 277 -36.17 -32.81 -11.54
CA ARG A 277 -36.47 -34.25 -11.60
C ARG A 277 -37.12 -34.76 -10.33
N LEU A 278 -36.52 -34.49 -9.16
CA LEU A 278 -37.07 -34.92 -7.87
C LEU A 278 -38.47 -34.34 -7.61
N LEU A 279 -38.72 -33.10 -8.01
CA LEU A 279 -40.05 -32.49 -7.88
C LEU A 279 -41.08 -33.13 -8.82
N THR A 280 -40.69 -33.57 -10.02
CA THR A 280 -41.56 -34.38 -10.89
C THR A 280 -41.83 -35.75 -10.30
N ASP A 281 -40.81 -36.45 -9.79
CA ASP A 281 -40.96 -37.79 -9.21
C ASP A 281 -41.89 -37.77 -7.98
N ILE A 282 -41.69 -36.80 -7.08
CA ILE A 282 -42.58 -36.60 -5.91
C ILE A 282 -44.01 -36.26 -6.36
N ARG A 283 -44.16 -35.45 -7.41
CA ARG A 283 -45.49 -35.10 -7.95
C ARG A 283 -46.21 -36.31 -8.53
N ASP A 284 -45.50 -37.21 -9.19
CA ASP A 284 -46.07 -38.40 -9.79
C ASP A 284 -46.38 -39.46 -8.72
N GLU A 285 -45.54 -39.64 -7.70
CA GLU A 285 -45.85 -40.48 -6.53
C GLU A 285 -47.10 -39.99 -5.78
N LEU A 286 -47.27 -38.67 -5.62
CA LEU A 286 -48.46 -38.08 -4.98
C LEU A 286 -49.74 -38.25 -5.83
N LYS A 287 -49.62 -38.30 -7.16
CA LYS A 287 -50.75 -38.62 -8.04
C LYS A 287 -51.12 -40.10 -7.93
N ASP A 288 -50.14 -41.00 -7.88
CA ASP A 288 -50.38 -42.43 -7.76
C ASP A 288 -51.01 -42.80 -6.41
N GLN A 289 -50.58 -42.16 -5.31
CA GLN A 289 -51.23 -42.32 -4.01
C GLN A 289 -52.69 -41.84 -4.00
N LYS A 290 -52.98 -40.67 -4.59
CA LYS A 290 -54.36 -40.18 -4.71
C LYS A 290 -55.24 -41.10 -5.56
N THR A 291 -54.68 -41.70 -6.61
CA THR A 291 -55.40 -42.62 -7.49
C THR A 291 -55.71 -43.93 -6.75
N SER A 292 -54.73 -44.47 -5.99
CA SER A 292 -54.89 -45.66 -5.15
C SER A 292 -55.93 -45.46 -4.02
N ASP A 293 -55.89 -44.32 -3.32
CA ASP A 293 -56.85 -44.00 -2.26
C ASP A 293 -58.27 -43.77 -2.80
N SER A 294 -58.41 -43.24 -4.01
CA SER A 294 -59.71 -43.07 -4.67
C SER A 294 -60.33 -44.41 -5.10
N GLN A 295 -59.52 -45.40 -5.46
CA GLN A 295 -59.99 -46.76 -5.79
C GLN A 295 -60.40 -47.54 -4.53
N ARG A 296 -59.69 -47.37 -3.40
CA ARG A 296 -60.09 -47.95 -2.12
C ARG A 296 -61.42 -47.43 -1.60
N LYS A 297 -61.72 -46.13 -1.80
CA LYS A 297 -62.99 -45.52 -1.38
C LYS A 297 -64.20 -45.85 -2.26
N ARG A 298 -63.99 -46.43 -3.45
CA ARG A 298 -65.07 -46.87 -4.36
C ARG A 298 -65.39 -48.37 -4.26
N GLY A 299 -64.57 -49.14 -3.54
CA GLY A 299 -64.71 -50.58 -3.32
C GLY A 299 -65.24 -50.97 -1.94
N ALA A 300 -65.65 -50.01 -1.11
CA ALA A 300 -66.33 -50.18 0.17
C ALA A 300 -67.71 -49.52 0.09
#